data_AF-A0A0Q5WKH2-F1
#
_entry.id   AF-A0A0Q5WKH2-F1
#
_cell.length_a   1.000
_cell.length_b   1.000
_cell.length_c   1.000
_cell.angle_alpha   90.00
_cell.angle_beta   90.00
_cell.angle_gamma   90.00
#
_symmetry.space_group_name_H-M   'P 1'
#
loop_
_entity.id
_entity.type
_entity.pdbx_description
1 polymer ?
#
loop_
_entity_poly.entity_id
_entity_poly.type
_entity_poly.pdbx_seq_one_letter_code
_entity_poly.pdbx_strand_id
1 'polypeptide(L)'
;MGMHPATVETRLTTVLGGWAAASVVAGAALSLSPRTRGFGRQTAAWGAVDGVIAGVGAHNRRRRGPTDPGRLRRVLLVNAGLDVGYLALGAALLRTDRWRGDGAAVVVQGAFLLALDSTAAAALRP
;
A
#
# COMPACT_ATOMS: atom_id res chain seq x y z
N MET A 1 -13.41 -14.55 -16.67
CA MET A 1 -13.55 -15.50 -15.54
C MET A 1 -12.92 -14.81 -14.33
N GLY A 2 -13.73 -14.31 -13.39
CA GLY A 2 -13.21 -13.65 -12.17
C GLY A 2 -12.39 -14.63 -11.33
N MET A 3 -11.36 -14.14 -10.63
CA MET A 3 -10.57 -15.01 -9.74
C MET A 3 -11.38 -15.37 -8.51
N HIS A 4 -11.13 -16.55 -7.94
CA HIS A 4 -11.79 -16.94 -6.69
C HIS A 4 -11.44 -15.93 -5.56
N PRO A 5 -12.43 -15.41 -4.80
CA PRO A 5 -12.22 -14.30 -3.87
C PRO A 5 -11.12 -14.55 -2.81
N ALA A 6 -11.06 -15.75 -2.27
CA ALA A 6 -10.02 -16.16 -1.32
C ALA A 6 -8.60 -16.10 -1.91
N THR A 7 -8.47 -16.36 -3.22
CA THR A 7 -7.20 -16.26 -3.96
C THR A 7 -6.80 -14.80 -4.13
N VAL A 8 -7.76 -13.91 -4.43
CA VAL A 8 -7.51 -12.46 -4.51
C VAL A 8 -7.01 -11.93 -3.18
N GLU A 9 -7.72 -12.21 -2.10
CA GLU A 9 -7.38 -11.73 -0.75
C GLU A 9 -6.04 -12.27 -0.26
N THR A 10 -5.73 -13.54 -0.58
CA THR A 10 -4.41 -14.12 -0.26
C THR A 10 -3.30 -13.41 -1.01
N ARG A 11 -3.43 -13.27 -2.35
CA ARG A 11 -2.44 -12.57 -3.18
C ARG A 11 -2.26 -11.13 -2.73
N LEU A 12 -3.34 -10.42 -2.40
CA LEU A 12 -3.32 -9.06 -1.88
C LEU A 12 -2.43 -8.98 -0.63
N THR A 13 -2.73 -9.78 0.40
CA THR A 13 -1.96 -9.76 1.66
C THR A 13 -0.50 -10.20 1.49
N THR A 14 -0.21 -11.13 0.57
CA THR A 14 1.17 -11.57 0.30
C THR A 14 1.98 -10.49 -0.40
N VAL A 15 1.41 -9.86 -1.45
CA VAL A 15 2.09 -8.80 -2.20
C VAL A 15 2.30 -7.57 -1.31
N LEU A 16 1.28 -7.17 -0.55
CA LEU A 16 1.39 -6.06 0.41
C LEU A 16 2.44 -6.35 1.49
N GLY A 17 2.47 -7.57 2.03
CA GLY A 17 3.48 -7.96 3.02
C GLY A 17 4.91 -7.95 2.48
N GLY A 18 5.12 -8.37 1.24
CA GLY A 18 6.43 -8.29 0.57
C GLY A 18 6.88 -6.85 0.34
N TRP A 19 5.97 -6.00 -0.14
CA TRP A 19 6.23 -4.56 -0.30
C TRP A 19 6.53 -3.86 1.02
N ALA A 20 5.76 -4.19 2.07
CA ALA A 20 5.97 -3.69 3.42
C ALA A 20 7.37 -4.02 3.94
N ALA A 21 7.78 -5.30 3.86
CA ALA A 21 9.11 -5.72 4.30
C ALA A 21 10.24 -5.03 3.52
N ALA A 22 10.11 -4.95 2.19
CA ALA A 22 11.06 -4.25 1.34
C ALA A 22 11.15 -2.76 1.69
N SER A 23 10.00 -2.10 1.90
CA SER A 23 9.92 -0.68 2.25
C SER A 23 10.52 -0.38 3.62
N VAL A 24 10.29 -1.24 4.63
CA VAL A 24 10.93 -1.08 5.95
C VAL A 24 12.45 -1.18 5.83
N VAL A 25 12.96 -2.24 5.18
CA VAL A 25 14.41 -2.47 5.07
C VAL A 25 15.08 -1.37 4.23
N ALA A 26 14.56 -1.11 3.04
CA ALA A 26 15.12 -0.10 2.14
C ALA A 26 14.97 1.31 2.72
N GLY A 27 13.81 1.62 3.30
CA GLY A 27 13.56 2.91 3.95
C GLY A 27 14.50 3.15 5.14
N ALA A 28 14.72 2.13 5.99
CA ALA A 28 15.67 2.22 7.09
C ALA A 28 17.09 2.48 6.60
N ALA A 29 17.55 1.75 5.57
CA ALA A 29 18.87 1.97 4.97
C ALA A 29 19.00 3.39 4.36
N LEU A 30 18.00 3.83 3.60
CA LEU A 30 17.97 5.18 3.01
C LEU A 30 17.90 6.29 4.06
N SER A 31 17.38 6.00 5.26
CA SER A 31 17.31 6.97 6.37
C SER A 31 18.66 7.35 6.95
N LEU A 32 19.69 6.51 6.74
CA LEU A 32 21.03 6.73 7.28
C LEU A 32 21.74 7.92 6.64
N SER A 33 21.46 8.19 5.35
CA SER A 33 22.05 9.32 4.63
C SER A 33 21.21 10.60 4.80
N PRO A 34 21.81 11.76 5.16
CA PRO A 34 21.08 13.02 5.25
C PRO A 34 20.34 13.41 3.97
N ARG A 35 20.88 13.07 2.80
CA ARG A 35 20.30 13.41 1.49
C ARG A 35 18.98 12.67 1.22
N THR A 36 18.83 11.46 1.73
CA THR A 36 17.64 10.60 1.53
C THR A 36 16.82 10.40 2.80
N ARG A 37 17.19 11.06 3.90
CA ARG A 37 16.63 10.81 5.23
C ARG A 37 15.11 10.93 5.29
N GLY A 38 14.54 11.99 4.73
CA GLY A 38 13.08 12.19 4.72
C GLY A 38 12.36 11.06 3.97
N PHE A 39 12.79 10.81 2.73
CA PHE A 39 12.26 9.73 1.90
C PHE A 39 12.36 8.36 2.60
N GLY A 40 13.52 8.05 3.16
CA GLY A 40 13.77 6.78 3.84
C GLY A 40 12.87 6.59 5.05
N ARG A 41 12.75 7.62 5.92
CA ARG A 41 11.92 7.54 7.13
C ARG A 41 10.46 7.35 6.78
N GLN A 42 9.97 8.11 5.80
CA GLN A 42 8.60 8.03 5.33
C GLN A 42 8.31 6.67 4.68
N THR A 43 9.23 6.15 3.86
CA THR A 43 9.13 4.82 3.24
C THR A 43 9.08 3.71 4.29
N ALA A 44 9.95 3.77 5.31
CA ALA A 44 9.95 2.77 6.38
C ALA A 44 8.67 2.85 7.24
N ALA A 45 8.19 4.05 7.54
CA ALA A 45 6.98 4.25 8.32
C ALA A 45 5.74 3.69 7.61
N TRP A 46 5.56 4.01 6.33
CA TRP A 46 4.46 3.43 5.52
C TRP A 46 4.60 1.92 5.38
N GLY A 47 5.80 1.41 5.11
CA GLY A 47 6.05 -0.03 5.05
C GLY A 47 5.65 -0.75 6.35
N ALA A 48 5.87 -0.15 7.52
CA ALA A 48 5.43 -0.73 8.79
C ALA A 48 3.89 -0.77 8.90
N VAL A 49 3.19 0.29 8.49
CA VAL A 49 1.73 0.35 8.47
C VAL A 49 1.16 -0.71 7.53
N ASP A 50 1.69 -0.81 6.31
CA ASP A 50 1.29 -1.81 5.32
C ASP A 50 1.51 -3.24 5.84
N GLY A 51 2.62 -3.47 6.54
CA GLY A 51 2.93 -4.75 7.18
C GLY A 51 1.90 -5.14 8.23
N VAL A 52 1.46 -4.20 9.06
CA VAL A 52 0.37 -4.42 10.03
C VAL A 52 -0.95 -4.73 9.29
N ILE A 53 -1.29 -3.97 8.25
CA ILE A 53 -2.51 -4.20 7.46
C ILE A 53 -2.50 -5.60 6.83
N ALA A 54 -1.38 -5.98 6.19
CA ALA A 54 -1.20 -7.29 5.59
C ALA A 54 -1.32 -8.42 6.63
N GLY A 55 -0.68 -8.25 7.80
CA GLY A 55 -0.72 -9.20 8.90
C GLY A 55 -2.12 -9.38 9.48
N VAL A 56 -2.81 -8.28 9.77
CA VAL A 56 -4.19 -8.29 10.29
C VAL A 56 -5.16 -8.87 9.26
N GLY A 57 -5.01 -8.51 7.97
CA GLY A 57 -5.81 -9.07 6.88
C GLY A 57 -5.65 -10.58 6.76
N ALA A 58 -4.41 -11.07 6.77
CA ALA A 58 -4.11 -12.50 6.73
C ALA A 58 -4.61 -13.23 7.98
N HIS A 59 -4.48 -12.63 9.18
CA HIS A 59 -4.99 -13.21 10.42
C HIS A 59 -6.52 -13.31 10.43
N ASN A 60 -7.21 -12.23 10.07
CA ASN A 60 -8.67 -12.20 10.03
C ASN A 60 -9.23 -13.22 9.04
N ARG A 61 -8.63 -13.34 7.85
CA ARG A 61 -9.01 -14.35 6.86
C ARG A 61 -8.89 -15.78 7.41
N ARG A 62 -7.80 -16.09 8.10
CA ARG A 62 -7.59 -17.42 8.73
C ARG A 62 -8.60 -17.70 9.84
N ARG A 63 -9.01 -16.68 10.59
CA ARG A 63 -9.94 -16.81 11.73
C ARG A 63 -11.42 -16.84 11.32
N ARG A 64 -11.80 -16.03 10.33
CA ARG A 64 -13.20 -15.72 9.99
C ARG A 64 -13.62 -16.19 8.60
N GLY A 65 -12.68 -16.72 7.81
CA GLY A 65 -12.89 -17.02 6.40
C GLY A 65 -12.63 -15.81 5.49
N PRO A 66 -12.72 -16.00 4.16
CA PRO A 66 -12.50 -14.94 3.19
C PRO A 66 -13.58 -13.84 3.30
N THR A 67 -13.17 -12.61 3.03
CA THR A 67 -14.10 -11.47 2.99
C THR A 67 -15.09 -11.64 1.84
N ASP A 68 -16.35 -11.25 2.07
CA ASP A 68 -17.37 -11.18 1.00
C ASP A 68 -16.81 -10.42 -0.23
N PRO A 69 -16.94 -10.95 -1.45
CA PRO A 69 -16.27 -10.39 -2.62
C PRO A 69 -16.76 -8.99 -2.97
N GLY A 70 -18.07 -8.73 -2.81
CA GLY A 70 -18.67 -7.42 -3.07
C GLY A 70 -18.20 -6.38 -2.06
N ARG A 71 -18.12 -6.76 -0.78
CA ARG A 71 -17.58 -5.92 0.30
C ARG A 71 -16.09 -5.64 0.09
N LEU A 72 -15.29 -6.66 -0.20
CA LEU A 72 -13.85 -6.51 -0.44
C LEU A 72 -13.60 -5.57 -1.63
N ARG A 73 -14.30 -5.78 -2.74
CA ARG A 73 -14.21 -4.91 -3.92
C ARG A 73 -14.56 -3.46 -3.58
N ARG A 74 -15.60 -3.22 -2.80
CA ARG A 74 -15.99 -1.86 -2.39
C ARG A 74 -14.89 -1.18 -1.56
N VAL A 75 -14.29 -1.89 -0.61
CA VAL A 75 -13.18 -1.37 0.20
C VAL A 75 -11.98 -1.02 -0.67
N LEU A 76 -11.59 -1.91 -1.59
CA LEU A 76 -10.46 -1.67 -2.49
C LEU A 76 -10.69 -0.48 -3.43
N LEU A 77 -11.92 -0.26 -3.91
CA LEU A 77 -12.24 0.92 -4.73
C LEU A 77 -12.18 2.22 -3.91
N VAL A 78 -12.61 2.19 -2.65
CA VAL A 78 -12.48 3.33 -1.75
C VAL A 78 -11.01 3.65 -1.51
N ASN A 79 -10.19 2.63 -1.21
CA ASN A 79 -8.75 2.81 -1.04
C ASN A 79 -8.07 3.36 -2.30
N ALA A 80 -8.38 2.80 -3.48
CA ALA A 80 -7.86 3.32 -4.75
C ALA A 80 -8.20 4.82 -4.94
N GLY A 81 -9.40 5.25 -4.52
CA GLY A 81 -9.77 6.67 -4.49
C GLY A 81 -8.90 7.49 -3.52
N LEU A 82 -8.63 6.96 -2.32
CA LEU A 82 -7.73 7.59 -1.34
C LEU A 82 -6.30 7.67 -1.88
N ASP A 83 -5.81 6.64 -2.58
CA ASP A 83 -4.47 6.62 -3.16
C ASP A 83 -4.28 7.68 -4.24
N VAL A 84 -5.31 7.97 -5.04
CA VAL A 84 -5.29 9.13 -5.96
C VAL A 84 -5.14 10.44 -5.16
N GLY A 85 -5.81 10.57 -4.02
CA GLY A 85 -5.62 11.68 -3.09
C GLY A 85 -4.20 11.77 -2.55
N TYR A 86 -3.60 10.64 -2.15
CA TYR A 86 -2.21 10.57 -1.71
C TYR A 86 -1.24 10.98 -2.82
N LEU A 87 -1.46 10.55 -4.07
CA LEU A 87 -0.64 10.96 -5.21
C LEU A 87 -0.69 12.48 -5.42
N ALA A 88 -1.88 13.08 -5.35
CA ALA A 88 -2.05 14.53 -5.46
C ALA A 88 -1.32 15.27 -4.32
N LEU A 89 -1.47 14.79 -3.07
CA LEU A 89 -0.78 15.35 -1.91
C LEU A 89 0.75 15.22 -2.03
N GLY A 90 1.24 14.05 -2.42
CA GLY A 90 2.67 13.81 -2.63
C GLY A 90 3.23 14.70 -3.73
N ALA A 91 2.50 14.88 -4.84
CA ALA A 91 2.87 15.79 -5.91
C ALA A 91 2.91 17.26 -5.45
N ALA A 92 2.01 17.68 -4.56
CA ALA A 92 2.06 19.00 -3.95
C ALA A 92 3.29 19.16 -3.04
N LEU A 93 3.59 18.17 -2.20
CA LEU A 93 4.76 18.17 -1.30
C LEU A 93 6.09 18.20 -2.06
N LEU A 94 6.17 17.56 -3.23
CA LEU A 94 7.34 17.58 -4.12
C LEU A 94 7.73 18.99 -4.58
N ARG A 95 6.79 19.94 -4.56
CA ARG A 95 7.05 21.34 -4.92
C ARG A 95 7.70 22.14 -3.79
N THR A 96 7.87 21.55 -2.62
CA THR A 96 8.47 22.19 -1.44
C THR A 96 9.81 21.53 -1.12
N ASP A 97 10.89 22.31 -1.02
CA ASP A 97 12.22 21.74 -0.78
C ASP A 97 12.31 21.03 0.58
N ARG A 98 11.59 21.54 1.59
CA ARG A 98 11.55 20.95 2.94
C ARG A 98 10.97 19.54 2.97
N TRP A 99 9.92 19.28 2.19
CA TRP A 99 9.15 18.02 2.24
C TRP A 99 9.32 17.18 0.98
N ARG A 100 10.30 17.51 0.12
CA ARG A 100 10.49 16.85 -1.17
C ARG A 100 10.71 15.34 -1.01
N GLY A 101 11.48 14.93 -0.01
CA GLY A 101 11.71 13.52 0.30
C GLY A 101 10.42 12.80 0.75
N ASP A 102 9.64 13.42 1.62
CA ASP A 102 8.37 12.87 2.11
C ASP A 102 7.33 12.78 0.98
N GLY A 103 7.23 13.83 0.15
CA GLY A 103 6.38 13.85 -1.03
C GLY A 103 6.73 12.76 -2.03
N ALA A 104 8.02 12.56 -2.31
CA ALA A 104 8.49 11.46 -3.16
C ALA A 104 8.10 10.09 -2.58
N ALA A 105 8.25 9.89 -1.27
CA ALA A 105 7.85 8.64 -0.62
C ALA A 105 6.33 8.42 -0.72
N VAL A 106 5.51 9.43 -0.43
CA VAL A 106 4.05 9.34 -0.54
C VAL A 106 3.62 9.01 -1.97
N VAL A 107 4.26 9.59 -3.00
CA VAL A 107 3.97 9.25 -4.40
C VAL A 107 4.31 7.79 -4.70
N VAL A 108 5.49 7.31 -4.30
CA VAL A 108 5.90 5.92 -4.56
C VAL A 108 4.99 4.93 -3.86
N GLN A 109 4.67 5.16 -2.57
CA GLN A 109 3.80 4.29 -1.79
C GLN A 109 2.37 4.31 -2.35
N GLY A 110 1.80 5.50 -2.58
CA GLY A 110 0.46 5.65 -3.14
C GLY A 110 0.33 5.05 -4.54
N ALA A 111 1.34 5.16 -5.39
CA ALA A 111 1.31 4.57 -6.73
C ALA A 111 1.27 3.03 -6.69
N PHE A 112 2.05 2.43 -5.78
CA PHE A 112 2.03 0.98 -5.57
C PHE A 112 0.67 0.51 -5.05
N LEU A 113 0.15 1.15 -4.00
CA LEU A 113 -1.14 0.80 -3.39
C LEU A 113 -2.29 0.97 -4.38
N LEU A 114 -2.31 2.06 -5.14
CA LEU A 114 -3.30 2.30 -6.18
C LEU A 114 -3.34 1.16 -7.20
N ALA A 115 -2.17 0.73 -7.68
CA ALA A 115 -2.06 -0.35 -8.66
C ALA A 115 -2.51 -1.69 -8.04
N LEU A 116 -2.10 -1.97 -6.81
CA LEU A 116 -2.48 -3.20 -6.10
C LEU A 116 -3.99 -3.27 -5.88
N ASP A 117 -4.59 -2.22 -5.35
CA ASP A 117 -6.01 -2.19 -4.99
C ASP A 117 -6.89 -2.16 -6.24
N SER A 118 -6.50 -1.40 -7.28
CA SER A 118 -7.24 -1.37 -8.55
C SER A 118 -7.22 -2.73 -9.25
N THR A 119 -6.08 -3.42 -9.29
CA THR A 119 -5.97 -4.74 -9.92
C THR A 119 -6.72 -5.82 -9.13
N ALA A 120 -6.68 -5.76 -7.79
CA ALA A 120 -7.46 -6.65 -6.94
C ALA A 120 -8.97 -6.41 -7.08
N ALA A 121 -9.42 -5.15 -7.10
CA ALA A 121 -10.82 -4.80 -7.30
C ALA A 121 -11.34 -5.22 -8.68
N ALA A 122 -10.51 -5.10 -9.72
CA ALA A 122 -10.85 -5.54 -11.08
C ALA A 122 -11.01 -7.06 -11.17
N ALA A 123 -10.22 -7.84 -10.42
CA ALA A 123 -10.30 -9.30 -10.41
C ALA A 123 -11.55 -9.86 -9.70
N LEU A 124 -12.23 -9.02 -8.89
CA LEU A 124 -13.48 -9.33 -8.18
C LEU A 124 -14.73 -8.85 -8.93
N ARG A 125 -14.60 -8.47 -10.22
CA ARG A 125 -15.78 -8.14 -11.04
C ARG A 125 -16.65 -9.40 -11.22
N PRO A 126 -17.99 -9.25 -11.10
CA PRO A 126 -18.93 -10.35 -11.33
C PRO A 126 -18.85 -10.88 -12.77
#